data_AF-A0A932NW52-F1
#
_entry.id   AF-A0A932NW52-F1
#
_cell.length_a   1.000
_cell.length_b   1.000
_cell.length_c   1.000
_cell.angle_alpha   90.00
_cell.angle_beta   90.00
_cell.angle_gamma   90.00
#
_symmetry.space_group_name_H-M   'P 1'
#
loop_
_entity.id
_entity.type
_entity.pdbx_description
1 polymer ?
#
loop_
_entity_poly.entity_id
_entity_poly.type
_entity_poly.pdbx_seq_one_letter_code
_entity_poly.pdbx_strand_id
1 'polypeptide(L)'
;IGGFLTNHEEKKQAWEEATRECLRMMTMVPYPGYEGKYFSMPERNIIPKPLQKPHPPVWVASSRTETVMLAARLGIGAMGVGFETPEDTEERVTRYWELIRACRRPIGTAINP
;
A
#
# COMPACT_ATOMS: atom_id res chain seq x y z
N ILE A 1 22.00 13.95 -0.89
CA ILE A 1 20.85 13.22 -0.32
C ILE A 1 21.27 11.75 -0.22
N GLY A 2 21.47 11.22 0.99
CA GLY A 2 21.99 9.85 1.20
C GLY A 2 21.79 9.31 2.62
N GLY A 3 20.87 9.89 3.40
CA GLY A 3 20.77 9.59 4.84
C GLY A 3 20.38 8.15 5.18
N PHE A 4 19.55 7.51 4.36
CA PHE A 4 19.00 6.17 4.63
C PHE A 4 19.54 5.08 3.70
N LEU A 5 20.62 5.35 2.95
CA LEU A 5 21.26 4.37 2.05
C LEU A 5 20.31 3.76 0.99
N THR A 6 19.27 4.49 0.58
CA THR A 6 18.27 4.04 -0.40
C THR A 6 18.55 4.59 -1.80
N ASN A 7 18.40 3.76 -2.83
CA ASN A 7 18.36 4.24 -4.22
C ASN A 7 17.00 4.87 -4.52
N HIS A 8 17.00 6.15 -4.91
CA HIS A 8 15.78 6.89 -5.24
C HIS A 8 15.02 6.32 -6.44
N GLU A 9 15.72 5.72 -7.40
CA GLU A 9 15.10 5.13 -8.60
C GLU A 9 14.26 3.89 -8.26
N GLU A 10 14.65 3.18 -7.21
CA GLU A 10 14.02 1.91 -6.80
C GLU A 10 12.97 2.10 -5.69
N LYS A 11 12.77 3.32 -5.20
CA LYS A 11 11.92 3.61 -4.02
C LYS A 11 10.49 3.08 -4.16
N LYS A 12 9.92 3.07 -5.37
CA LYS A 12 8.55 2.57 -5.61
C LYS A 12 8.47 1.06 -5.40
N GLN A 13 9.47 0.33 -5.91
CA GLN A 13 9.55 -1.12 -5.79
C GLN A 13 9.83 -1.52 -4.33
N ALA A 14 10.76 -0.81 -3.67
CA ALA A 14 11.03 -0.99 -2.25
C ALA A 14 9.81 -0.70 -1.37
N TRP A 15 9.07 0.37 -1.66
CA TRP A 15 7.84 0.73 -0.94
C TRP A 15 6.76 -0.35 -1.08
N GLU A 16 6.53 -0.87 -2.30
CA GLU A 16 5.52 -1.89 -2.52
C GLU A 16 5.88 -3.20 -1.79
N GLU A 17 7.14 -3.64 -1.88
CA GLU A 17 7.65 -4.83 -1.19
C GLU A 17 7.49 -4.70 0.33
N ALA A 18 8.02 -3.62 0.91
CA ALA A 18 7.95 -3.38 2.34
C ALA A 18 6.50 -3.25 2.84
N THR A 19 5.62 -2.58 2.09
CA THR A 19 4.20 -2.44 2.48
C THR A 19 3.51 -3.80 2.50
N ARG A 20 3.75 -4.63 1.48
CA ARG A 20 3.18 -5.99 1.41
C ARG A 20 3.62 -6.83 2.61
N GLU A 21 4.91 -6.80 2.94
CA GLU A 21 5.45 -7.57 4.06
C GLU A 21 4.94 -7.05 5.41
N CYS A 22 4.83 -5.74 5.61
CA CYS A 22 4.21 -5.17 6.80
C CYS A 22 2.76 -5.68 7.00
N LEU A 23 1.97 -5.76 5.93
CA LEU A 23 0.59 -6.26 6.01
C LEU A 23 0.53 -7.77 6.26
N ARG A 24 1.49 -8.54 5.74
CA ARG A 24 1.67 -9.96 6.09
C ARG A 24 2.05 -10.13 7.56
N MET A 25 2.97 -9.32 8.08
CA MET A 25 3.33 -9.31 9.49
C MET A 25 2.14 -8.97 10.39
N MET A 26 1.21 -8.13 9.95
CA MET A 26 -0.02 -7.82 10.70
C MET A 26 -1.02 -8.99 10.74
N THR A 27 -0.99 -9.90 9.77
CA THR A 27 -2.06 -10.88 9.52
C THR A 27 -1.66 -12.33 9.75
N MET A 28 -0.37 -12.65 9.67
CA MET A 28 0.14 -14.02 9.77
C MET A 28 0.73 -14.31 11.16
N VAL A 29 0.49 -15.51 11.67
CA VAL A 29 1.07 -16.05 12.91
C VAL A 29 1.45 -17.52 12.68
N PRO A 30 2.75 -17.88 12.67
CA PRO A 30 3.90 -16.95 12.63
C PRO A 30 3.94 -16.16 11.32
N TYR A 31 4.71 -15.06 11.28
CA TYR A 31 5.09 -14.48 9.99
C TYR A 31 6.16 -15.40 9.39
N PRO A 32 5.95 -15.96 8.19
CA PRO A 32 6.81 -17.02 7.62
C PRO A 32 8.22 -16.56 7.25
N GLY A 33 8.51 -15.25 7.36
CA GLY A 33 9.72 -14.67 6.82
C GLY A 33 9.57 -14.34 5.34
N TYR A 34 10.55 -13.61 4.82
CA TYR A 34 10.64 -13.21 3.43
C TYR A 34 12.09 -12.94 3.06
N GLU A 35 12.46 -13.30 1.83
CA GLU A 35 13.74 -12.95 1.21
C GLU A 35 13.46 -12.17 -0.07
N GLY A 36 13.39 -10.85 0.07
CA GLY A 36 13.14 -9.92 -1.02
C GLY A 36 14.40 -9.21 -1.49
N LYS A 37 14.23 -8.33 -2.48
CA LYS A 37 15.32 -7.47 -2.98
C LYS A 37 15.61 -6.32 -2.01
N TYR A 38 14.59 -5.82 -1.33
CA TYR A 38 14.65 -4.62 -0.49
C TYR A 38 14.50 -4.92 1.00
N PHE A 39 13.81 -6.02 1.34
CA PHE A 39 13.58 -6.46 2.71
C PHE A 39 13.78 -7.96 2.86
N SER A 40 14.47 -8.37 3.92
CA SER A 40 14.55 -9.77 4.31
C SER A 40 14.43 -9.94 5.83
N MET A 41 13.73 -11.00 6.23
CA MET A 41 13.62 -11.39 7.64
C MET A 41 13.27 -12.88 7.74
N PRO A 42 13.91 -13.64 8.63
CA PRO A 42 13.53 -15.04 8.85
C PRO A 42 12.21 -15.14 9.62
N GLU A 43 11.62 -16.34 9.59
CA GLU A 43 10.37 -16.68 10.29
C GLU A 43 10.41 -16.24 11.76
N ARG A 44 9.36 -15.54 12.21
CA ARG A 44 9.18 -15.15 13.62
C ARG A 44 7.76 -14.66 13.89
N ASN A 45 7.40 -14.62 15.17
CA ASN A 45 6.19 -13.95 15.63
C ASN A 45 6.41 -12.43 15.67
N ILE A 46 5.56 -11.68 14.94
CA ILE A 46 5.46 -10.23 15.05
C ILE A 46 4.26 -9.88 15.93
N ILE A 47 4.53 -9.24 17.07
CA ILE A 47 3.54 -8.88 18.08
C ILE A 47 3.73 -7.41 18.51
N PRO A 48 2.66 -6.72 18.96
CA PRO A 48 1.27 -7.17 19.02
C PRO A 48 0.59 -7.18 17.63
N LYS A 49 -0.53 -7.90 17.50
CA LYS A 49 -1.36 -7.87 16.29
C LYS A 49 -2.35 -6.70 16.36
N PRO A 50 -2.73 -6.12 15.20
CA PRO A 50 -3.74 -5.08 15.20
C PRO A 50 -5.08 -5.62 15.69
N LEU A 51 -5.83 -4.72 16.36
CA LEU A 51 -7.20 -4.98 16.79
C LEU A 51 -8.13 -5.13 15.58
N GLN A 52 -8.05 -4.21 14.60
CA GLN A 52 -8.80 -4.31 13.35
C GLN A 52 -8.34 -5.50 12.50
N LYS A 53 -9.31 -6.23 11.94
CA LYS A 53 -9.07 -7.38 11.05
C LYS A 53 -9.45 -7.06 9.60
N PRO A 54 -8.71 -7.62 8.63
CA PRO A 54 -7.49 -8.42 8.83
C PRO A 54 -6.26 -7.55 9.20
N HIS A 55 -6.25 -6.30 8.75
CA HIS A 55 -5.39 -5.20 9.20
C HIS A 55 -6.20 -3.90 9.09
N PRO A 56 -5.78 -2.78 9.70
CA PRO A 56 -6.42 -1.49 9.49
C PRO A 56 -6.47 -1.11 8.00
N PRO A 57 -7.46 -0.32 7.54
CA PRO A 57 -7.47 0.21 6.19
C PRO A 57 -6.19 0.97 5.86
N VAL A 58 -5.62 0.73 4.69
CA VAL A 58 -4.31 1.25 4.30
C VAL A 58 -4.50 2.42 3.35
N TRP A 59 -3.68 3.45 3.49
CA TRP A 59 -3.76 4.65 2.65
C TRP A 59 -2.38 5.07 2.18
N VAL A 60 -2.29 5.55 0.94
CA VAL A 60 -1.08 6.16 0.39
C VAL A 60 -1.32 7.63 0.12
N ALA A 61 -0.41 8.49 0.61
CA ALA A 61 -0.40 9.90 0.26
C ALA A 61 -0.01 10.06 -1.22
N SER A 62 -0.82 10.78 -1.98
CA SER A 62 -0.66 10.89 -3.41
C SER A 62 -1.16 12.24 -3.93
N SER A 63 -0.32 12.96 -4.66
CA SER A 63 -0.71 14.15 -5.43
C SER A 63 -0.71 13.90 -6.95
N ARG A 64 -0.34 12.69 -7.38
CA ARG A 64 -0.22 12.34 -8.81
C ARG A 64 -1.28 11.31 -9.18
N THR A 65 -1.99 11.54 -10.28
CA THR A 65 -3.00 10.62 -10.82
C THR A 65 -2.48 9.19 -10.94
N GLU A 66 -1.24 8.99 -11.41
CA GLU A 66 -0.61 7.66 -11.51
C GLU A 66 -0.61 6.89 -10.18
N THR A 67 -0.30 7.56 -9.07
CA THR A 67 -0.22 6.93 -7.75
C THR A 67 -1.61 6.69 -7.17
N VAL A 68 -2.60 7.54 -7.49
CA VAL A 68 -4.01 7.27 -7.17
C VAL A 68 -4.50 6.00 -7.88
N MET A 69 -4.15 5.83 -9.17
CA MET A 69 -4.49 4.62 -9.91
C MET A 69 -3.77 3.38 -9.37
N LEU A 70 -2.51 3.53 -8.95
CA LEU A 70 -1.78 2.45 -8.28
C LEU A 70 -2.46 2.05 -6.96
N ALA A 71 -2.88 3.03 -6.14
CA ALA A 71 -3.60 2.77 -4.89
C ALA A 71 -4.85 1.93 -5.13
N ALA A 72 -5.66 2.29 -6.14
CA ALA A 72 -6.86 1.54 -6.52
C ALA A 72 -6.53 0.10 -6.92
N ARG A 73 -5.51 -0.11 -7.76
CA ARG A 73 -5.07 -1.45 -8.18
C ARG A 73 -4.56 -2.30 -7.02
N LEU A 74 -3.96 -1.68 -6.03
CA LEU A 74 -3.48 -2.32 -4.80
C LEU A 74 -4.58 -2.49 -3.75
N GLY A 75 -5.81 -2.04 -4.00
CA GLY A 75 -6.93 -2.17 -3.08
C GLY A 75 -6.84 -1.26 -1.85
N ILE A 76 -6.11 -0.14 -1.95
CA ILE A 76 -5.87 0.79 -0.83
C ILE A 76 -6.39 2.19 -1.14
N GLY A 77 -6.57 2.98 -0.09
CA GLY A 77 -7.02 4.37 -0.17
C GLY A 77 -5.94 5.29 -0.74
N ALA A 78 -6.36 6.34 -1.44
CA ALA A 78 -5.49 7.43 -1.87
C ALA A 78 -5.85 8.72 -1.13
N MET A 79 -4.87 9.34 -0.47
CA MET A 79 -5.04 10.61 0.22
C MET A 79 -4.40 11.73 -0.60
N GLY A 80 -5.24 12.60 -1.16
CA GLY A 80 -4.83 13.80 -1.91
C GLY A 80 -4.49 14.98 -1.01
N VAL A 81 -3.91 16.02 -1.60
CA VAL A 81 -3.78 17.35 -0.99
C VAL A 81 -4.83 18.26 -1.61
N GLY A 82 -5.60 18.99 -0.81
CA GLY A 82 -6.80 19.71 -1.23
C GLY A 82 -6.55 21.02 -2.00
N PHE A 83 -5.91 20.93 -3.17
CA PHE A 83 -5.69 22.08 -4.06
C PHE A 83 -6.60 22.10 -5.29
N GLU A 84 -7.29 20.99 -5.58
CA GLU A 84 -8.11 20.79 -6.78
C GLU A 84 -9.61 20.93 -6.43
N THR A 85 -10.41 21.39 -7.40
CA THR A 85 -11.87 21.43 -7.28
C THR A 85 -12.49 20.05 -7.50
N PRO A 86 -13.76 19.82 -7.11
CA PRO A 86 -14.46 18.58 -7.44
C PRO A 86 -14.42 18.26 -8.94
N GLU A 87 -14.63 19.27 -9.80
CA GLU A 87 -14.62 19.17 -11.26
C GLU A 87 -13.25 18.73 -11.80
N ASP A 88 -12.16 19.27 -11.24
CA ASP A 88 -10.79 18.89 -11.63
C ASP A 88 -10.47 17.41 -11.34
N THR A 89 -11.20 16.79 -10.40
CA THR A 89 -10.90 15.45 -9.90
C THR A 89 -11.88 14.37 -10.35
N GLU A 90 -12.95 14.73 -11.07
CA GLU A 90 -14.04 13.83 -11.42
C GLU A 90 -13.56 12.58 -12.17
N GLU A 91 -12.75 12.75 -13.22
CA GLU A 91 -12.19 11.64 -14.00
C GLU A 91 -11.33 10.72 -13.11
N ARG A 92 -10.50 11.31 -12.26
CA ARG A 92 -9.60 10.59 -11.37
C ARG A 92 -10.38 9.80 -10.32
N VAL A 93 -11.43 10.37 -9.73
CA VAL A 93 -12.29 9.71 -8.75
C VAL A 93 -13.06 8.57 -9.41
N THR A 94 -13.65 8.81 -10.58
CA THR A 94 -14.37 7.79 -11.36
C THR A 94 -13.45 6.61 -11.65
N ARG A 95 -12.26 6.88 -12.19
CA ARG A 95 -11.30 5.84 -12.54
C ARG A 95 -10.76 5.08 -11.33
N TYR A 96 -10.55 5.76 -10.20
CA TYR A 96 -10.17 5.12 -8.95
C TYR A 96 -11.20 4.06 -8.54
N TRP A 97 -12.49 4.44 -8.52
CA TRP A 97 -13.57 3.52 -8.12
C TRP A 97 -13.76 2.35 -9.07
N GLU A 98 -13.59 2.55 -10.37
CA GLU A 98 -13.58 1.45 -11.34
C GLU A 98 -12.46 0.43 -11.04
N LEU A 99 -11.23 0.94 -10.82
CA LEU A 99 -10.05 0.10 -10.61
C LEU A 99 -10.11 -0.66 -9.29
N ILE A 100 -10.55 -0.02 -8.20
CA ILE A 100 -10.60 -0.67 -6.89
C ILE A 100 -11.69 -1.74 -6.83
N ARG A 101 -12.85 -1.53 -7.48
CA ARG A 101 -13.90 -2.54 -7.62
C ARG A 101 -13.46 -3.74 -8.47
N ALA A 102 -12.56 -3.51 -9.42
CA ALA A 102 -11.96 -4.57 -10.23
C ALA A 102 -10.78 -5.27 -9.53
N CYS A 103 -10.31 -4.77 -8.37
CA CYS A 103 -9.19 -5.36 -7.65
C CYS A 103 -9.54 -6.76 -7.14
N ARG A 104 -8.72 -7.75 -7.49
CA ARG A 104 -8.84 -9.14 -7.00
C ARG A 104 -7.67 -9.56 -6.11
N ARG A 105 -6.57 -8.80 -6.13
CA ARG A 105 -5.31 -9.12 -5.48
C ARG A 105 -4.77 -7.86 -4.79
N PRO A 106 -5.35 -7.46 -3.65
CA PRO A 106 -4.87 -6.30 -2.90
C PRO A 106 -3.41 -6.49 -2.44
N ILE A 107 -2.76 -5.40 -2.08
CA ILE A 107 -1.41 -5.45 -1.49
C ILE A 107 -1.43 -6.14 -0.12
N GLY A 108 -2.52 -5.95 0.63
CA GLY A 108 -2.82 -6.62 1.89
C GLY A 108 -3.75 -7.83 1.71
N THR A 109 -4.49 -8.15 2.77
CA THR A 109 -5.45 -9.27 2.79
C THR A 109 -6.91 -8.81 2.67
N ALA A 110 -7.15 -7.50 2.68
CA ALA A 110 -8.44 -6.89 2.38
C ALA A 110 -8.28 -5.71 1.42
N ILE A 111 -9.34 -5.43 0.67
CA ILE A 111 -9.52 -4.19 -0.08
C ILE A 111 -10.16 -3.19 0.89
N ASN A 112 -9.73 -1.93 0.86
CA ASN A 112 -10.39 -0.87 1.61
C ASN A 112 -11.89 -0.80 1.26
N PRO A 113 -12.76 -0.52 2.25
CA PRO A 113 -14.21 -0.43 2.03
C PRO A 113 -14.61 0.71 1.09
#